data_AF-A0A953XBF6-F1
#
_entry.id   AF-A0A953XBF6-F1
#
_cell.length_a   1.000
_cell.length_b   1.000
_cell.length_c   1.000
_cell.angle_alpha   90.00
_cell.angle_beta   90.00
_cell.angle_gamma   90.00
#
_symmetry.space_group_name_H-M   'P 1'
#
loop_
_entity.id
_entity.type
_entity.pdbx_description
1 polymer ?
#
loop_
_entity_poly.entity_id
_entity_poly.type
_entity_poly.pdbx_seq_one_letter_code
_entity_poly.pdbx_strand_id
1 'polypeptide(L)'
;MSRFNRIPQTTRTRRRFLPGLRLTVIAIVGAAAVAACVPNTGFYPYPIPPGGGIVPPVEEPEPPRTESRTFNEPRVGGRWLDVCYAHGACREQRAVNTFCEQQGYQTATSHQSRMTPPLQTNVRIGDQSVCRAAIGNCHRVTTVTCQRTG
;
A
#
# COMPACT_ATOMS: atom_id res chain seq x y z
N MET A 1 -40.18 -36.83 11.85
CA MET A 1 -40.25 -36.75 13.32
C MET A 1 -38.82 -36.77 13.88
N SER A 2 -38.51 -35.81 14.76
CA SER A 2 -37.41 -35.75 15.75
C SER A 2 -35.95 -35.92 15.27
N ARG A 3 -35.16 -34.83 15.17
CA ARG A 3 -34.26 -34.24 16.20
C ARG A 3 -33.20 -35.22 16.71
N PHE A 4 -31.91 -34.92 16.53
CA PHE A 4 -31.02 -34.57 17.66
C PHE A 4 -29.69 -33.96 17.18
N ASN A 5 -29.47 -32.77 17.72
CA ASN A 5 -28.32 -31.89 17.70
C ASN A 5 -27.14 -32.51 18.49
N ARG A 6 -25.90 -32.47 17.96
CA ARG A 6 -24.67 -32.62 18.76
C ARG A 6 -23.57 -31.68 18.26
N ILE A 7 -23.36 -30.64 19.06
CA ILE A 7 -22.23 -29.71 19.05
C ILE A 7 -21.02 -30.38 19.76
N PRO A 8 -19.76 -30.04 19.40
CA PRO A 8 -18.58 -30.87 19.61
C PRO A 8 -17.94 -30.75 21.01
N GLN A 9 -17.27 -31.82 21.43
CA GLN A 9 -16.49 -31.92 22.68
C GLN A 9 -15.01 -31.60 22.44
N THR A 10 -14.61 -30.42 22.92
CA THR A 10 -13.46 -30.15 23.79
C THR A 10 -12.14 -30.95 23.60
N THR A 11 -11.24 -30.46 22.75
CA THR A 11 -9.81 -30.84 22.77
C THR A 11 -9.02 -29.97 23.75
N ARG A 12 -8.88 -30.47 24.99
CA ARG A 12 -8.02 -29.92 26.03
C ARG A 12 -6.62 -30.54 25.94
N THR A 13 -5.75 -30.00 25.09
CA THR A 13 -4.35 -30.42 25.04
C THR A 13 -3.47 -29.45 25.81
N ARG A 14 -3.27 -29.74 27.11
CA ARG A 14 -2.19 -29.17 27.92
C ARG A 14 -0.86 -29.59 27.28
N ARG A 15 -0.16 -28.67 26.60
CA ARG A 15 1.26 -28.83 26.30
C ARG A 15 2.10 -28.17 27.39
N ARG A 16 3.07 -28.96 27.82
CA ARG A 16 3.92 -28.83 28.98
C ARG A 16 4.85 -27.63 28.83
N PHE A 17 5.03 -26.96 29.96
CA PHE A 17 6.17 -26.14 30.34
C PHE A 17 7.49 -26.79 29.88
N LEU A 18 8.28 -26.07 29.09
CA LEU A 18 9.70 -26.33 28.86
C LEU A 18 10.49 -25.17 29.50
N PRO A 19 11.14 -25.37 30.67
CA PRO A 19 12.07 -24.40 31.21
C PRO A 19 13.44 -24.63 30.56
N GLY A 20 14.00 -23.64 29.85
CA GLY A 20 15.39 -23.78 29.39
C GLY A 20 15.86 -22.92 28.21
N LEU A 21 15.06 -22.02 27.65
CA LEU A 21 15.58 -21.12 26.61
C LEU A 21 16.11 -19.83 27.23
N ARG A 22 17.44 -19.79 27.43
CA ARG A 22 18.17 -18.56 27.73
C ARG A 22 17.96 -17.57 26.58
N LEU A 23 17.09 -16.59 26.77
CA LEU A 23 17.01 -15.43 25.89
C LEU A 23 18.24 -14.56 26.13
N THR A 24 19.24 -14.70 25.26
CA THR A 24 20.31 -13.71 25.13
C THR A 24 19.69 -12.48 24.46
N VAL A 25 19.44 -11.44 25.25
CA VAL A 25 18.99 -10.13 24.77
C VAL A 25 20.17 -9.49 24.05
N ILE A 26 20.16 -9.55 22.71
CA ILE A 26 21.08 -8.78 21.87
C ILE A 26 20.50 -7.36 21.80
N ALA A 27 21.04 -6.46 22.62
CA ALA A 27 20.79 -5.04 22.50
C ALA A 27 21.44 -4.53 21.21
N ILE A 28 20.63 -4.31 20.17
CA ILE A 28 21.07 -3.65 18.95
C ILE A 28 21.17 -2.16 19.27
N VAL A 29 22.39 -1.69 19.55
CA VAL A 29 22.73 -0.28 19.62
C VAL A 29 22.63 0.28 18.20
N GLY A 30 21.48 0.85 17.86
CA GLY A 30 21.26 1.56 16.61
C GLY A 30 22.03 2.87 16.61
N ALA A 31 23.19 2.89 15.97
CA ALA A 31 23.92 4.11 15.66
C ALA A 31 23.13 4.95 14.65
N ALA A 32 22.62 6.09 15.09
CA ALA A 32 22.07 7.11 14.20
C ALA A 32 23.22 7.79 13.45
N ALA A 33 23.53 7.30 12.25
CA ALA A 33 24.38 8.03 11.30
C ALA A 33 23.55 9.15 10.67
N VAL A 34 23.67 10.35 11.24
CA VAL A 34 23.20 11.60 10.64
C VAL A 34 24.05 11.84 9.39
N ALA A 35 23.52 11.47 8.22
CA ALA A 35 24.10 11.83 6.94
C ALA A 35 23.92 13.33 6.75
N ALA A 36 24.95 14.10 7.13
CA ALA A 36 25.06 15.50 6.81
C ALA A 36 25.15 15.65 5.28
N CYS A 37 24.10 16.19 4.67
CA CYS A 37 24.13 16.67 3.29
C CYS A 37 25.11 17.83 3.21
N VAL A 38 26.36 17.55 2.84
CA VAL A 38 27.35 18.57 2.49
C VAL A 38 26.94 19.16 1.13
N PRO A 39 26.69 20.47 1.01
CA PRO A 39 26.51 21.09 -0.29
C PRO A 39 27.86 21.07 -1.03
N ASN A 40 27.95 20.21 -2.03
CA ASN A 40 29.11 20.10 -2.90
C ASN A 40 29.15 21.31 -3.85
N THR A 41 29.69 22.44 -3.39
CA THR A 41 30.04 23.57 -4.27
C THR A 41 31.36 23.26 -4.97
N GLY A 42 31.33 22.28 -5.88
CA GLY A 42 32.44 21.96 -6.78
C GLY A 42 32.40 22.85 -8.00
N PHE A 43 33.02 24.02 -7.92
CA PHE A 43 33.34 24.86 -9.08
C PHE A 43 34.53 24.20 -9.81
N TYR A 44 34.27 23.42 -10.86
CA TYR A 44 35.32 22.85 -11.70
C TYR A 44 35.58 23.77 -12.90
N PRO A 45 36.72 24.47 -12.97
CA PRO A 45 37.13 25.17 -14.18
C PRO A 45 37.64 24.14 -15.18
N TYR A 46 36.77 23.68 -16.08
CA TYR A 46 37.23 22.89 -17.22
C TYR A 46 37.84 23.83 -18.28
N PRO A 47 39.10 23.62 -18.71
CA PRO A 47 39.67 24.34 -19.84
C PRO A 47 38.91 23.96 -21.11
N ILE A 48 38.41 24.97 -21.82
CA ILE A 48 37.70 24.82 -23.09
C ILE A 48 38.71 24.34 -24.15
N PRO A 49 38.55 23.15 -24.75
CA PRO A 49 39.42 22.73 -25.84
C PRO A 49 39.10 23.55 -27.11
N PRO A 50 40.13 24.06 -27.82
CA PRO A 50 39.94 24.68 -29.14
C PRO A 50 39.73 23.56 -30.17
N GLY A 51 38.47 23.20 -30.40
CA GLY A 51 38.11 22.17 -31.38
C GLY A 51 36.62 22.14 -31.63
N GLY A 52 36.15 22.94 -32.59
CA GLY A 52 34.77 23.03 -33.04
C GLY A 52 34.33 21.79 -33.83
N GLY A 53 34.29 20.63 -33.16
CA GLY A 53 33.51 19.48 -33.61
C GLY A 53 32.08 19.67 -33.12
N ILE A 54 31.11 19.62 -34.03
CA ILE A 54 29.71 19.51 -33.68
C ILE A 54 29.54 18.10 -33.09
N VAL A 55 29.75 17.97 -31.78
CA VAL A 55 29.40 16.73 -31.08
C VAL A 55 27.88 16.63 -31.18
N PRO A 56 27.30 15.53 -31.70
CA PRO A 56 25.87 15.32 -31.56
C PRO A 56 25.54 15.39 -30.07
N PRO A 57 24.41 16.02 -29.68
CA PRO A 57 24.00 16.05 -28.29
C PRO A 57 23.99 14.61 -27.77
N VAL A 58 24.76 14.35 -26.72
CA VAL A 58 24.71 13.09 -26.00
C VAL A 58 23.26 12.94 -25.53
N GLU A 59 22.56 11.96 -26.10
CA GLU A 59 21.19 11.65 -25.72
C GLU A 59 21.24 11.13 -24.28
N GLU A 60 20.95 12.02 -23.33
CA GLU A 60 20.82 11.68 -21.93
C GLU A 60 19.70 10.62 -21.81
N PRO A 61 19.93 9.50 -21.10
CA PRO A 61 18.95 8.43 -21.05
C PRO A 61 17.62 9.00 -20.54
N GLU A 62 16.58 8.91 -21.36
CA GLU A 62 15.25 9.38 -20.97
C GLU A 62 14.85 8.68 -19.65
N PRO A 63 14.34 9.43 -18.66
CA PRO A 63 13.90 8.82 -17.42
C PRO A 63 12.83 7.76 -17.72
N PRO A 64 12.79 6.66 -16.95
CA PRO A 64 11.83 5.58 -17.18
C PRO A 64 10.41 6.14 -17.24
N ARG A 65 9.69 5.78 -18.32
CA ARG A 65 8.36 6.33 -18.57
C ARG A 65 7.41 5.83 -17.49
N THR A 66 6.93 6.77 -16.71
CA THR A 66 5.97 6.53 -15.65
C THR A 66 4.58 6.88 -16.14
N GLU A 67 3.74 5.87 -16.31
CA GLU A 67 2.33 6.06 -16.62
C GLU A 67 1.55 6.18 -15.31
N SER A 68 0.72 7.23 -15.17
CA SER A 68 -0.14 7.40 -14.01
C SER A 68 -1.56 7.78 -14.42
N ARG A 69 -2.55 7.30 -13.65
CA ARG A 69 -3.95 7.60 -13.88
C ARG A 69 -4.71 7.77 -12.58
N THR A 70 -5.52 8.82 -12.52
CA THR A 70 -6.39 9.09 -11.38
C THR A 70 -7.80 8.59 -11.68
N PHE A 71 -8.34 7.81 -10.77
CA PHE A 71 -9.71 7.34 -10.76
C PHE A 71 -10.50 8.12 -9.72
N ASN A 72 -11.55 8.80 -10.19
CA ASN A 72 -12.52 9.42 -9.32
C ASN A 72 -13.60 8.40 -8.98
N GLU A 73 -13.99 8.39 -7.72
CA GLU A 73 -15.11 7.61 -7.24
C GLU A 73 -14.99 6.11 -7.58
N PRO A 74 -13.86 5.45 -7.24
CA PRO A 74 -13.56 4.08 -7.67
C PRO A 74 -14.61 3.09 -7.16
N ARG A 75 -15.04 2.20 -8.06
CA ARG A 75 -16.05 1.17 -7.78
C ARG A 75 -15.52 -0.22 -8.06
N VAL A 76 -15.91 -1.17 -7.21
CA VAL A 76 -15.66 -2.60 -7.37
C VAL A 76 -17.00 -3.31 -7.34
N GLY A 77 -17.30 -4.12 -8.37
CA GLY A 77 -18.59 -4.81 -8.46
C GLY A 77 -19.81 -3.86 -8.39
N GLY A 78 -19.68 -2.64 -8.93
CA GLY A 78 -20.74 -1.63 -8.94
C GLY A 78 -20.93 -0.85 -7.62
N ARG A 79 -20.17 -1.16 -6.56
CA ARG A 79 -20.23 -0.48 -5.25
C ARG A 79 -18.98 0.34 -4.99
N TRP A 80 -19.08 1.33 -4.11
CA TRP A 80 -17.95 2.16 -3.68
C TRP A 80 -16.84 1.31 -3.08
N LEU A 81 -15.59 1.58 -3.46
CA LEU A 81 -14.43 0.97 -2.82
C LEU A 81 -14.32 1.47 -1.37
N ASP A 82 -14.33 0.54 -0.42
CA ASP A 82 -14.01 0.84 0.97
C ASP A 82 -12.49 0.98 1.13
N VAL A 83 -12.07 1.88 2.03
CA VAL A 83 -10.66 2.07 2.34
C VAL A 83 -10.07 0.81 2.99
N CYS A 84 -10.85 0.02 3.72
CA CYS A 84 -10.35 -1.18 4.36
C CYS A 84 -10.31 -2.37 3.39
N TYR A 85 -9.17 -3.08 3.36
CA TYR A 85 -9.02 -4.27 2.52
C TYR A 85 -9.99 -5.41 2.89
N ALA A 86 -10.23 -5.67 4.18
CA ALA A 86 -11.14 -6.74 4.64
C ALA A 86 -11.81 -6.38 5.98
N HIS A 87 -12.87 -7.10 6.37
CA HIS A 87 -13.54 -6.86 7.64
C HIS A 87 -12.61 -7.12 8.83
N GLY A 88 -12.53 -6.16 9.77
CA GLY A 88 -11.66 -6.27 10.95
C GLY A 88 -10.15 -6.10 10.67
N ALA A 89 -9.76 -5.93 9.40
CA ALA A 89 -8.38 -5.69 8.99
C ALA A 89 -8.31 -4.53 7.99
N CYS A 90 -8.27 -3.31 8.52
CA CYS A 90 -8.16 -2.11 7.70
C CYS A 90 -6.71 -1.92 7.23
N ARG A 91 -6.41 -2.42 6.03
CA ARG A 91 -5.13 -2.21 5.35
C ARG A 91 -5.35 -1.34 4.12
N GLU A 92 -5.31 -0.04 4.32
CA GLU A 92 -5.69 0.97 3.32
C GLU A 92 -4.86 0.88 2.05
N GLN A 93 -3.53 0.90 2.19
CA GLN A 93 -2.61 0.79 1.05
C GLN A 93 -2.84 -0.49 0.25
N ARG A 94 -3.13 -1.61 0.92
CA ARG A 94 -3.41 -2.89 0.24
C ARG A 94 -4.71 -2.81 -0.55
N ALA A 95 -5.75 -2.16 -0.02
CA ALA A 95 -7.02 -1.99 -0.71
C ALA A 95 -6.86 -1.18 -2.00
N VAL A 96 -6.20 -0.02 -1.93
CA VAL A 96 -5.98 0.83 -3.10
C VAL A 96 -5.00 0.22 -4.11
N ASN A 97 -3.97 -0.49 -3.66
CA ASN A 97 -3.07 -1.22 -4.56
C ASN A 97 -3.80 -2.33 -5.30
N THR A 98 -4.61 -3.14 -4.59
CA THR A 98 -5.40 -4.20 -5.21
C THR A 98 -6.38 -3.62 -6.25
N PHE A 99 -6.94 -2.44 -5.99
CA PHE A 99 -7.77 -1.74 -6.97
C PHE A 99 -6.96 -1.35 -8.20
N CYS A 100 -5.78 -0.74 -8.03
CA CYS A 100 -4.90 -0.39 -9.13
C CYS A 100 -4.44 -1.60 -9.95
N GLU A 101 -4.14 -2.73 -9.29
CA GLU A 101 -3.82 -4.01 -9.93
C GLU A 101 -4.98 -4.51 -10.81
N GLN A 102 -6.22 -4.42 -10.32
CA GLN A 102 -7.41 -4.75 -11.11
C GLN A 102 -7.60 -3.82 -12.32
N GLN A 103 -7.06 -2.60 -12.28
CA GLN A 103 -7.07 -1.65 -13.41
C GLN A 103 -5.85 -1.80 -14.33
N GLY A 104 -4.92 -2.73 -14.06
CA GLY A 104 -3.72 -2.95 -14.86
C GLY A 104 -2.49 -2.09 -14.50
N TYR A 105 -2.52 -1.42 -13.35
CA TYR A 105 -1.40 -0.65 -12.80
C TYR A 105 -0.67 -1.47 -11.72
N GLN A 106 0.54 -1.06 -11.34
CA GLN A 106 1.37 -1.79 -10.36
C GLN A 106 1.06 -1.40 -8.92
N THR A 107 0.85 -0.11 -8.66
CA THR A 107 0.62 0.40 -7.30
C THR A 107 -0.22 1.66 -7.30
N ALA A 108 -0.84 1.97 -6.16
CA ALA A 108 -1.37 3.30 -5.88
C ALA A 108 -0.26 4.21 -5.35
N THR A 109 -0.20 5.45 -5.83
CA THR A 109 0.75 6.48 -5.36
C THR A 109 0.11 7.45 -4.39
N SER A 110 -1.19 7.72 -4.57
CA SER A 110 -1.97 8.57 -3.69
C SER A 110 -3.42 8.11 -3.68
N HIS A 111 -4.10 8.38 -2.58
CA HIS A 111 -5.53 8.18 -2.47
C HIS A 111 -6.14 9.19 -1.51
N GLN A 112 -7.44 9.41 -1.66
CA GLN A 112 -8.26 10.18 -0.73
C GLN A 112 -9.47 9.34 -0.34
N SER A 113 -9.84 9.43 0.93
CA SER A 113 -11.01 8.75 1.46
C SER A 113 -11.89 9.75 2.22
N ARG A 114 -13.18 9.45 2.28
CA ARG A 114 -14.16 10.20 3.08
C ARG A 114 -15.10 9.24 3.79
N MET A 115 -15.64 9.70 4.90
CA MET A 115 -16.70 8.95 5.57
C MET A 115 -17.88 8.76 4.62
N THR A 116 -18.43 7.55 4.63
CA THR A 116 -19.51 7.17 3.73
C THR A 116 -20.81 7.75 4.26
N PRO A 117 -21.61 8.43 3.42
CA PRO A 117 -22.90 8.95 3.84
C PRO A 117 -23.81 7.84 4.42
N PRO A 118 -24.67 8.17 5.39
CA PRO A 118 -25.68 7.23 5.85
C PRO A 118 -26.51 6.73 4.65
N LEU A 119 -26.95 5.47 4.70
CA LEU A 119 -27.67 4.75 3.62
C LEU A 119 -26.83 4.33 2.40
N GLN A 120 -25.55 4.72 2.30
CA GLN A 120 -24.66 4.17 1.28
C GLN A 120 -23.94 2.90 1.76
N THR A 121 -23.52 2.09 0.79
CA THR A 121 -22.76 0.86 1.06
C THR A 121 -21.48 0.84 0.23
N ASN A 122 -20.40 0.44 0.90
CA ASN A 122 -19.11 0.20 0.28
C ASN A 122 -18.83 -1.30 0.22
N VAL A 123 -17.86 -1.68 -0.58
CA VAL A 123 -17.32 -3.03 -0.64
C VAL A 123 -15.83 -3.01 -0.36
N ARG A 124 -15.39 -3.97 0.46
CA ARG A 124 -13.98 -4.21 0.74
C ARG A 124 -13.43 -5.12 -0.33
N ILE A 125 -12.32 -4.74 -0.97
CA ILE A 125 -11.81 -5.44 -2.15
C ILE A 125 -11.22 -6.83 -1.84
N GLY A 126 -10.76 -7.07 -0.61
CA GLY A 126 -10.08 -8.30 -0.22
C GLY A 126 -11.00 -9.48 0.05
N ASP A 127 -12.12 -9.25 0.74
CA ASP A 127 -13.10 -10.29 1.12
C ASP A 127 -14.48 -10.07 0.52
N GLN A 128 -14.65 -9.02 -0.29
CA GLN A 128 -15.94 -8.58 -0.84
C GLN A 128 -17.01 -8.28 0.23
N SER A 129 -16.60 -8.09 1.48
CA SER A 129 -17.53 -7.75 2.55
C SER A 129 -18.12 -6.37 2.35
N VAL A 130 -19.41 -6.22 2.68
CA VAL A 130 -20.13 -4.96 2.52
C VAL A 130 -20.02 -4.16 3.81
N CYS A 131 -19.52 -2.93 3.72
CA CYS A 131 -19.58 -1.97 4.82
C CYS A 131 -20.84 -1.12 4.66
N ARG A 132 -21.76 -1.20 5.63
CA ARG A 132 -22.98 -0.37 5.68
C ARG A 132 -22.75 0.79 6.64
N ALA A 133 -22.76 2.02 6.11
CA ALA A 133 -22.48 3.22 6.91
C ALA A 133 -23.44 3.40 8.10
N ALA A 134 -24.64 2.82 8.04
CA ALA A 134 -25.62 2.87 9.13
C ALA A 134 -25.20 2.10 10.40
N ILE A 135 -24.24 1.17 10.31
CA ILE A 135 -23.89 0.24 11.42
C ILE A 135 -22.38 0.30 11.72
N GLY A 136 -21.59 1.07 10.98
CA GLY A 136 -20.14 1.15 11.22
C GLY A 136 -19.47 2.32 10.52
N ASN A 137 -18.23 2.59 10.92
CA ASN A 137 -17.39 3.64 10.37
C ASN A 137 -16.83 3.20 9.02
N CYS A 138 -17.66 3.32 7.97
CA CYS A 138 -17.27 3.00 6.61
C CYS A 138 -16.65 4.23 5.94
N HIS A 139 -15.48 4.08 5.35
CA HIS A 139 -14.80 5.14 4.62
C HIS A 139 -14.69 4.72 3.16
N ARG A 140 -15.29 5.50 2.26
CA ARG A 140 -15.20 5.26 0.83
C ARG A 140 -13.98 5.99 0.27
N VAL A 141 -13.28 5.35 -0.66
CA VAL A 141 -12.23 5.99 -1.44
C VAL A 141 -12.91 6.93 -2.46
N THR A 142 -12.55 8.21 -2.44
CA THR A 142 -13.09 9.22 -3.37
C THR A 142 -12.20 9.41 -4.58
N THR A 143 -10.89 9.25 -4.39
CA THR A 143 -9.90 9.42 -5.46
C THR A 143 -8.76 8.45 -5.21
N VAL A 144 -8.26 7.82 -6.27
CA VAL A 144 -7.04 7.00 -6.22
C VAL A 144 -6.21 7.24 -7.46
N THR A 145 -4.91 7.46 -7.28
CA THR A 145 -3.96 7.61 -8.37
C THR A 145 -3.13 6.34 -8.46
N CYS A 146 -3.24 5.66 -9.59
CA CYS A 146 -2.50 4.44 -9.89
C CYS A 146 -1.30 4.77 -10.77
N GLN A 147 -0.18 4.06 -10.59
CA GLN A 147 1.04 4.23 -11.36
C GLN A 147 1.57 2.88 -11.87
N ARG A 148 2.18 2.91 -13.06
CA ARG A 148 2.93 1.83 -13.67
C ARG A 148 4.21 2.40 -14.26
N THR A 149 5.35 1.79 -13.94
CA THR A 149 6.62 2.07 -14.64
C THR A 149 6.73 1.12 -15.82
N GLY A 150 6.97 1.66 -17.01
CA GLY A 150 7.11 0.92 -18.27
C GLY A 150 8.50 1.07 -18.89
#